data_AF-X1GVS7-F1
#
_entry.id   AF-X1GVS7-F1
#
_cell.length_a   1.000
_cell.length_b   1.000
_cell.length_c   1.000
_cell.angle_alpha   90.00
_cell.angle_beta   90.00
_cell.angle_gamma   90.00
#
_symmetry.space_group_name_H-M   'P 1'
#
loop_
_entity.id
_entity.type
_entity.pdbx_description
1 polymer ?
#
loop_
_entity_poly.entity_id
_entity_poly.type
_entity_poly.pdbx_seq_one_letter_code
_entity_poly.pdbx_strand_id
1 'polypeptide(L)'
;YPFVETVKKGDSILISGSLVGMMAILKEVVQGEKFIKIIDHGDRKIIFEKNKTNEIIFALIVKENLTIFQRKFTSLIEEFDKTYKELVEDIEDSCSVSDNWENLESLIKKHFG
;
A
#
# COMPACT_ATOMS: atom_id res chain seq x y z
N TYR A 1 20.41 -2.76 2.21
CA TYR A 1 19.87 -1.92 1.12
C TYR A 1 19.25 -0.64 1.71
N PRO A 2 19.67 0.58 1.34
CA PRO A 2 19.43 1.79 2.14
C PRO A 2 18.14 2.55 1.77
N PHE A 3 17.05 1.85 1.42
CA PHE A 3 15.82 2.49 0.94
C PHE A 3 14.64 2.42 1.92
N VAL A 4 14.82 1.83 3.10
CA VAL A 4 13.76 1.79 4.13
C VAL A 4 13.95 2.96 5.08
N GLU A 5 13.24 4.05 4.83
CA GLU A 5 13.07 5.09 5.85
C GLU A 5 12.17 4.53 6.96
N THR A 6 12.69 4.42 8.17
CA THR A 6 11.91 3.98 9.34
C THR A 6 10.92 5.06 9.73
N VAL A 7 9.66 4.87 9.35
CA VAL A 7 8.52 5.71 9.75
C VAL A 7 8.05 5.27 11.14
N LYS A 8 7.83 6.20 12.08
CA LYS A 8 7.28 5.86 13.40
C LYS A 8 5.85 5.34 13.25
N LYS A 9 5.41 4.40 14.10
CA LYS A 9 4.08 3.78 14.02
C LYS A 9 2.93 4.79 13.94
N GLY A 10 2.99 5.88 14.71
CA GLY A 10 2.00 6.97 14.67
C GLY A 10 2.01 7.76 13.35
N ASP A 11 3.19 8.00 12.78
CA ASP A 11 3.34 8.68 11.49
C ASP A 11 2.79 7.83 10.34
N SER A 12 2.91 6.49 10.42
CA SER A 12 2.40 5.56 9.42
C SER A 12 0.86 5.63 9.27
N ILE A 13 0.13 5.69 10.39
CA ILE A 13 -1.34 5.83 10.39
C ILE A 13 -1.76 7.17 9.78
N LEU A 14 -1.05 8.24 10.12
CA LEU A 14 -1.32 9.57 9.58
C LEU A 14 -1.03 9.63 8.07
N ILE A 15 0.06 9.02 7.61
CA ILE A 15 0.41 8.96 6.20
C ILE A 15 -0.64 8.16 5.42
N SER A 16 -1.04 6.98 5.87
CA SER A 16 -2.02 6.16 5.16
C SER A 16 -3.38 6.85 5.05
N GLY A 17 -3.88 7.46 6.14
CA GLY A 17 -5.10 8.25 6.13
C GLY A 17 -5.02 9.46 5.18
N SER A 18 -3.88 10.14 5.16
CA SER A 18 -3.64 11.29 4.27
C SER A 18 -3.64 10.88 2.80
N LEU A 19 -3.04 9.72 2.46
CA LEU A 19 -3.04 9.20 1.09
C LEU A 19 -4.44 8.84 0.61
N VAL A 20 -5.25 8.17 1.45
CA VAL A 20 -6.64 7.84 1.11
C VAL A 20 -7.46 9.11 0.89
N GLY A 21 -7.34 10.10 1.79
CA GLY A 21 -8.01 11.39 1.64
C GLY A 21 -7.59 12.13 0.37
N MET A 22 -6.30 12.14 0.05
CA MET A 22 -5.78 12.74 -1.18
C MET A 22 -6.34 12.06 -2.43
N MET A 23 -6.41 10.72 -2.45
CA MET A 23 -7.00 9.99 -3.56
C MET A 23 -8.48 10.34 -3.77
N ALA A 24 -9.24 10.49 -2.69
CA ALA A 24 -10.64 10.92 -2.77
C ALA A 24 -10.77 12.32 -3.38
N ILE A 25 -9.98 13.29 -2.90
CA ILE A 25 -9.99 14.66 -3.43
C ILE A 25 -9.61 14.69 -4.92
N LEU A 26 -8.54 14.00 -5.30
CA LEU A 26 -8.10 13.95 -6.69
C LEU A 26 -9.15 13.32 -7.59
N LYS A 27 -9.84 12.27 -7.14
CA LYS A 27 -10.94 11.62 -7.86
C LYS A 27 -12.07 12.61 -8.16
N GLU A 28 -12.47 13.40 -7.17
CA GLU A 28 -13.49 14.44 -7.32
C GLU A 28 -13.05 15.54 -8.30
N VAL A 29 -11.80 16.01 -8.19
CA VAL A 29 -11.26 17.08 -9.04
C VAL A 29 -11.22 16.66 -10.51
N VAL A 30 -10.74 15.45 -10.80
CA VAL A 30 -10.64 14.96 -12.18
C VAL A 30 -11.97 14.42 -12.73
N GLN A 31 -13.02 14.38 -11.89
CA GLN A 31 -14.32 13.77 -12.20
C GLN A 31 -14.17 12.36 -12.78
N GLY A 32 -13.19 11.61 -12.26
CA GLY A 32 -12.78 10.34 -12.81
C GLY A 32 -13.34 9.17 -12.02
N GLU A 33 -13.89 8.17 -12.69
CA GLU A 33 -14.39 6.96 -12.02
C GLU A 33 -13.27 5.95 -11.74
N LYS A 34 -12.12 6.09 -12.41
CA LYS A 34 -11.01 5.15 -12.33
C LYS A 34 -10.19 5.32 -11.05
N PHE A 35 -9.69 4.22 -10.52
CA PHE A 35 -8.75 4.20 -9.41
C PHE A 35 -7.43 4.87 -9.80
N ILE A 36 -6.92 5.76 -8.95
CA ILE A 36 -5.62 6.42 -9.14
C ILE A 36 -4.53 5.38 -8.91
N LYS A 37 -3.73 5.12 -9.95
CA LYS A 37 -2.63 4.15 -9.91
C LYS A 37 -1.30 4.76 -9.49
N ILE A 38 -1.03 6.00 -9.90
CA ILE A 38 0.27 6.64 -9.64
C ILE A 38 0.05 8.13 -9.39
N ILE A 39 0.74 8.67 -8.39
CA ILE A 39 0.98 10.11 -8.23
C ILE A 39 2.48 10.34 -8.46
N ASP A 40 2.82 11.21 -9.41
CA ASP A 40 4.20 11.56 -9.76
C ASP A 40 4.50 12.99 -9.31
N HIS A 41 5.37 13.13 -8.31
CA HIS A 41 5.81 14.42 -7.78
C HIS A 41 7.11 14.91 -8.46
N GLY A 42 7.71 14.13 -9.36
CA GLY A 42 9.00 14.43 -10.00
C GLY A 42 10.22 13.99 -9.20
N ASP A 43 10.22 14.14 -7.87
CA ASP A 43 11.28 13.56 -6.99
C ASP A 43 10.97 12.12 -6.58
N ARG A 44 9.70 11.86 -6.26
CA ARG A 44 9.20 10.53 -5.89
C ARG A 44 7.88 10.25 -6.57
N LYS A 45 7.59 8.96 -6.69
CA LYS A 45 6.35 8.42 -7.19
C LYS A 45 5.70 7.59 -6.10
N ILE A 46 4.39 7.75 -5.97
CA ILE A 46 3.57 6.92 -5.11
C ILE A 46 2.77 6.01 -6.02
N ILE A 47 3.04 4.72 -5.95
CA ILE A 47 2.37 3.68 -6.73
C ILE A 47 1.30 3.06 -5.83
N PHE A 48 0.07 3.08 -6.29
CA PHE A 48 -1.08 2.51 -5.60
C PHE A 48 -1.53 1.23 -6.29
N GLU A 49 -1.74 0.21 -5.48
CA GLU A 49 -2.37 -1.02 -5.90
C GLU A 49 -3.45 -1.41 -4.91
N LYS A 50 -4.38 -2.22 -5.41
CA LYS A 50 -5.39 -2.83 -4.56
C LYS A 50 -5.10 -4.31 -4.44
N ASN A 51 -5.43 -4.86 -3.28
CA ASN A 51 -5.46 -6.29 -3.09
C ASN A 51 -6.60 -6.94 -3.89
N LYS A 52 -6.67 -8.27 -3.92
CA LYS A 52 -7.66 -8.99 -4.73
C LYS A 52 -9.12 -8.65 -4.39
N THR A 53 -9.44 -8.32 -3.13
CA THR A 53 -10.80 -7.95 -2.72
C THR A 53 -11.14 -6.48 -2.96
N ASN A 54 -10.16 -5.65 -3.33
CA ASN A 54 -10.26 -4.19 -3.48
C ASN A 54 -10.52 -3.38 -2.19
N GLU A 55 -10.51 -4.05 -1.04
CA GLU A 55 -10.73 -3.46 0.29
C GLU A 55 -9.45 -2.87 0.89
N ILE A 56 -8.28 -3.41 0.53
CA ILE A 56 -6.98 -2.93 1.02
C ILE A 56 -6.23 -2.21 -0.10
N ILE A 57 -5.82 -0.97 0.20
CA ILE A 57 -4.96 -0.16 -0.67
C ILE A 57 -3.51 -0.29 -0.19
N PHE A 58 -2.67 -0.73 -1.11
CA PHE A 58 -1.23 -0.75 -0.95
C PHE A 58 -0.63 0.51 -1.59
N ALA A 59 0.31 1.16 -0.90
CA ALA A 59 1.05 2.28 -1.42
C ALA A 59 2.56 2.01 -1.32
N LEU A 60 3.26 2.17 -2.44
CA LEU A 60 4.70 2.07 -2.54
C LEU A 60 5.30 3.41 -2.97
N ILE A 61 6.17 3.98 -2.13
CA ILE A 61 6.85 5.24 -2.41
C ILE A 61 8.26 4.93 -2.93
N VAL A 62 8.56 5.34 -4.17
CA VAL A 62 9.86 5.12 -4.81
C VAL A 62 10.41 6.41 -5.42
N LYS A 63 11.74 6.53 -5.51
CA LYS A 63 12.37 7.61 -6.28
C LYS A 63 12.23 7.37 -7.79
N GLU A 64 12.44 6.13 -8.21
CA GLU A 64 12.38 5.73 -9.62
C GLU A 64 11.35 4.60 -9.82
N ASN A 65 10.51 4.73 -10.85
CA ASN A 65 9.58 3.67 -11.23
C ASN A 65 10.28 2.60 -12.08
N LEU A 66 11.11 1.78 -11.43
CA LEU A 66 11.76 0.65 -12.08
C LEU A 66 10.81 -0.55 -12.12
N THR A 67 10.80 -1.28 -13.25
CA THR A 67 10.00 -2.49 -13.44
C THR A 67 10.22 -3.54 -12.34
N ILE A 68 11.42 -3.58 -11.74
CA ILE A 68 11.72 -4.49 -10.63
C ILE A 68 10.90 -4.18 -9.38
N PHE A 69 10.66 -2.89 -9.07
CA PHE A 69 9.84 -2.52 -7.91
C PHE A 69 8.38 -2.86 -8.13
N GLN A 70 7.87 -2.66 -9.36
CA GLN A 70 6.51 -3.08 -9.72
C GLN A 70 6.33 -4.59 -9.53
N ARG A 71 7.27 -5.40 -10.03
CA ARG A 71 7.23 -6.86 -9.88
C ARG A 71 7.28 -7.29 -8.41
N LYS A 72 8.20 -6.71 -7.62
CA LYS A 72 8.29 -6.97 -6.17
C LYS A 72 7.01 -6.58 -5.44
N PHE A 73 6.41 -5.45 -5.83
CA PHE A 73 5.19 -4.96 -5.21
C PHE A 73 3.98 -5.85 -5.52
N THR A 74 3.79 -6.24 -6.78
CA THR A 74 2.76 -7.20 -7.16
C THR A 74 2.95 -8.54 -6.44
N SER A 75 4.18 -9.06 -6.40
CA SER A 75 4.47 -10.32 -5.72
C SER A 75 4.22 -10.25 -4.21
N LEU A 76 4.52 -9.10 -3.57
CA LEU A 76 4.18 -8.85 -2.18
C LEU A 76 2.67 -8.91 -1.95
N ILE A 77 1.89 -8.25 -2.80
CA ILE A 77 0.42 -8.19 -2.67
C ILE A 77 -0.19 -9.59 -2.86
N GLU A 78 0.27 -10.34 -3.87
CA GLU A 78 -0.17 -11.73 -4.09
C GLU A 78 0.15 -12.64 -2.91
N GLU A 79 1.36 -12.50 -2.34
CA GLU A 79 1.74 -13.30 -1.17
C GLU A 79 1.00 -12.85 0.09
N PHE A 80 0.71 -11.55 0.24
CA PHE A 80 -0.13 -11.02 1.31
C PHE A 80 -1.54 -11.60 1.24
N ASP A 81 -2.20 -11.53 0.08
CA ASP A 81 -3.54 -12.07 -0.13
C ASP A 81 -3.59 -13.58 0.13
N LYS A 82 -2.51 -14.31 -0.18
CA LYS A 82 -2.40 -15.73 0.13
C LYS A 82 -2.19 -16.00 1.62
N THR A 83 -1.31 -15.25 2.26
CA THR A 83 -0.88 -15.46 3.65
C THR A 83 -2.00 -15.11 4.63
N TYR A 84 -2.75 -14.06 4.33
CA TYR A 84 -3.78 -13.51 5.20
C TYR A 84 -5.18 -13.66 4.61
N LYS A 85 -5.38 -14.66 3.74
CA LYS A 85 -6.62 -14.85 2.98
C LYS A 85 -7.87 -14.74 3.85
N GLU A 86 -7.91 -15.44 4.98
CA GLU A 86 -9.05 -15.47 5.89
C GLU A 86 -9.31 -14.07 6.50
N LEU A 87 -8.26 -13.37 6.91
CA LEU A 87 -8.37 -12.01 7.45
C LEU A 87 -8.81 -11.00 6.40
N VAL A 88 -8.40 -11.17 5.15
CA VAL A 88 -8.75 -10.29 4.02
C VAL A 88 -10.20 -10.51 3.58
N GLU A 89 -10.68 -11.76 3.62
CA GLU A 89 -12.06 -12.12 3.25
C GLU A 89 -13.07 -11.69 4.32
N ASP A 90 -12.67 -11.65 5.60
CA ASP A 90 -13.51 -11.26 6.74
C ASP A 90 -13.10 -9.90 7.35
N ILE A 91 -12.73 -8.92 6.51
CA ILE A 91 -12.61 -7.53 6.98
C ILE A 91 -14.01 -7.02 7.34
N GLU A 92 -14.41 -7.20 8.60
CA GLU A 92 -15.53 -6.44 9.17
C GLU A 92 -15.09 -4.98 9.38
N ASP A 93 -16.01 -4.03 9.18
CA ASP A 93 -15.82 -2.57 9.25
C ASP A 93 -15.18 -2.04 10.56
N SER A 94 -14.88 -2.89 11.55
CA SER A 94 -14.23 -2.49 12.80
C SER A 94 -12.71 -2.51 12.68
N CYS A 95 -12.17 -1.31 12.49
CA CYS A 95 -10.75 -0.99 12.57
C CYS A 95 -10.10 -1.50 13.89
N SER A 96 -9.46 -2.66 13.86
CA SER A 96 -8.44 -3.04 14.85
C SER A 96 -7.29 -3.82 14.17
N VAL A 97 -6.64 -3.14 13.22
CA VAL A 97 -5.71 -3.72 12.23
C VAL A 97 -4.26 -3.76 12.73
N SER A 98 -3.95 -3.62 14.03
CA SER A 98 -2.53 -3.71 14.45
C SER A 98 -2.07 -5.10 14.85
N ASP A 99 -2.96 -5.96 15.34
CA ASP A 99 -2.52 -7.16 16.06
C ASP A 99 -2.69 -8.44 15.23
N ASN A 100 -3.55 -8.43 14.20
CA ASN A 100 -3.83 -9.63 13.38
C ASN A 100 -2.88 -9.83 12.20
N TRP A 101 -2.04 -8.84 11.85
CA TRP A 101 -1.06 -8.94 10.74
C TRP A 101 0.32 -9.31 11.25
N GLU A 102 0.38 -10.30 12.15
CA GLU A 102 1.64 -10.83 12.63
C GLU A 102 2.54 -11.20 11.44
N ASN A 103 3.82 -10.84 11.53
CA ASN A 103 4.83 -11.09 10.50
C ASN A 103 4.71 -10.29 9.19
N LEU A 104 3.87 -9.25 9.11
CA LEU A 104 3.80 -8.40 7.91
C LEU A 104 5.17 -7.79 7.57
N GLU A 105 5.95 -7.38 8.57
CA GLU A 105 7.30 -6.85 8.36
C GLU A 105 8.26 -7.90 7.75
N SER A 106 8.12 -9.17 8.16
CA SER A 106 8.90 -10.28 7.60
C SER A 106 8.54 -10.49 6.13
N LEU A 107 7.24 -10.45 5.81
CA LEU A 107 6.76 -10.54 4.44
C LEU A 107 7.30 -9.39 3.58
N ILE A 108 7.27 -8.15 4.07
CA ILE A 108 7.85 -6.99 3.37
C ILE A 108 9.35 -7.17 3.14
N LYS A 109 10.10 -7.58 4.18
CA LYS A 109 11.55 -7.83 4.08
C LYS A 109 11.88 -8.95 3.09
N LYS A 110 11.05 -9.98 2.94
CA LYS A 110 11.26 -11.03 1.94
C LYS A 110 11.27 -10.49 0.51
N HIS A 111 10.45 -9.48 0.22
CA HIS A 111 10.33 -8.90 -1.12
C HIS A 111 11.30 -7.73 -1.36
N PHE A 112 11.59 -6.93 -0.34
CA PHE A 112 12.35 -5.67 -0.47
C PHE A 112 13.69 -5.64 0.29
N GLY A 113 14.01 -6.66 1.08
CA GLY A 113 15.27 -6.82 1.83
C GLY A 113 16.48 -7.15 0.97
#